data_AF-A0A9X2IRE4-F1
#
_entry.id   AF-A0A9X2IRE4-F1
#
_cell.length_a   1.000
_cell.length_b   1.000
_cell.length_c   1.000
_cell.angle_alpha   90.00
_cell.angle_beta   90.00
_cell.angle_gamma   90.00
#
_symmetry.space_group_name_H-M   'P 1'
#
loop_
_entity.id
_entity.type
_entity.pdbx_description
1 polymer ?
#
loop_
_entity_poly.entity_id
_entity_poly.type
_entity_poly.pdbx_seq_one_letter_code
_entity_poly.pdbx_strand_id
1 'polypeptide(L)'
;MGYYRPVLSLIEKAAQDALLEVAEAVIENSNARAPRLTGETEDTSFARVDDLTAQAGYESFVARLQHEDLEYEHPRGGEPKFLEKAAEDVRPKVGPMIEKHIREALGG
;
A
#
# COMPACT_ATOMS: atom_id res chain seq x y z
N MET A 1 -28.92 -10.09 6.33
CA MET A 1 -28.88 -8.63 6.07
C MET A 1 -27.95 -8.44 4.88
N GLY A 2 -28.49 -8.23 3.68
CA GLY A 2 -27.66 -8.04 2.49
C GLY A 2 -27.03 -6.64 2.54
N TYR A 3 -25.70 -6.57 2.51
CA TYR A 3 -25.00 -5.31 2.31
C TYR A 3 -25.28 -4.84 0.86
N TYR A 4 -26.30 -4.00 0.68
CA TYR A 4 -26.47 -3.26 -0.56
C TYR A 4 -25.38 -2.19 -0.60
N ARG A 5 -24.27 -2.49 -1.27
CA ARG A 5 -23.37 -1.42 -1.71
C ARG A 5 -24.15 -0.61 -2.73
N PRO A 6 -24.43 0.69 -2.52
CA PRO A 6 -24.98 1.51 -3.59
C PRO A 6 -24.05 1.38 -4.80
N VAL A 7 -24.62 1.41 -6.01
CA VAL A 7 -23.81 1.45 -7.23
C VAL A 7 -22.94 2.70 -7.09
N LEU A 8 -21.62 2.50 -6.98
CA LEU A 8 -20.67 3.59 -6.86
C LEU A 8 -20.89 4.55 -8.01
N SER A 9 -20.88 5.84 -7.73
CA SER A 9 -20.76 6.82 -8.80
C SER A 9 -19.45 6.59 -9.56
N LEU A 10 -19.41 7.07 -10.79
CA LEU A 10 -18.21 7.04 -11.63
C LEU A 10 -16.98 7.61 -10.90
N ILE A 11 -17.16 8.68 -10.13
CA ILE A 11 -16.09 9.33 -9.37
C ILE A 11 -15.67 8.50 -8.16
N GLU A 12 -16.61 7.95 -7.40
CA GLU A 12 -16.28 7.10 -6.24
C GLU A 12 -15.55 5.84 -6.68
N LYS A 13 -15.97 5.23 -7.80
CA LYS A 13 -15.28 4.06 -8.35
C LYS A 13 -13.85 4.41 -8.78
N ALA A 14 -13.66 5.52 -9.51
CA ALA A 14 -12.34 5.98 -9.92
C ALA A 14 -11.44 6.31 -8.73
N ALA A 15 -11.99 6.92 -7.67
CA ALA A 15 -11.26 7.19 -6.44
C ALA A 15 -10.83 5.88 -5.74
N GLN A 16 -11.70 4.88 -5.66
CA GLN A 16 -11.36 3.57 -5.09
C GLN A 16 -10.27 2.85 -5.88
N ASP A 17 -10.33 2.90 -7.21
CA ASP A 17 -9.32 2.29 -8.07
C ASP A 17 -7.96 2.99 -7.91
N ALA A 18 -7.95 4.33 -7.82
CA ALA A 18 -6.74 5.10 -7.52
C ALA A 18 -6.16 4.79 -6.14
N LEU A 19 -7.03 4.65 -5.11
CA LEU A 19 -6.61 4.31 -3.75
C LEU A 19 -5.98 2.91 -3.69
N LEU A 20 -6.48 1.96 -4.49
CA LEU A 20 -5.89 0.64 -4.59
C LEU A 20 -4.50 0.71 -5.23
N GLU A 21 -4.36 1.43 -6.34
CA GLU A 21 -3.06 1.64 -7.00
C GLU A 21 -2.05 2.33 -6.06
N VAL A 22 -2.50 3.29 -5.26
CA VAL A 22 -1.67 3.94 -4.22
C VAL A 22 -1.19 2.92 -3.19
N ALA A 23 -2.08 2.07 -2.66
CA ALA A 23 -1.70 1.04 -1.69
C ALA A 23 -0.73 0.01 -2.29
N GLU A 24 -0.95 -0.40 -3.54
CA GLU A 24 -0.07 -1.29 -4.28
C GLU A 24 1.32 -0.66 -4.49
N ALA A 25 1.38 0.62 -4.85
CA ALA A 25 2.64 1.34 -5.01
C ALA A 25 3.42 1.45 -3.68
N VAL A 26 2.72 1.61 -2.56
CA VAL A 26 3.33 1.55 -1.21
C VAL A 26 3.92 0.16 -0.97
N ILE A 27 3.16 -0.91 -1.21
CA ILE A 27 3.63 -2.29 -1.00
C ILE A 27 4.80 -2.64 -1.90
N GLU A 28 4.79 -2.26 -3.18
CA GLU A 28 5.89 -2.51 -4.11
C GLU A 28 7.19 -1.86 -3.60
N ASN A 29 7.14 -0.57 -3.25
CA ASN A 29 8.28 0.15 -2.70
C ASN A 29 8.73 -0.43 -1.34
N SER A 30 7.77 -0.82 -0.50
CA SER A 30 8.03 -1.43 0.81
C SER A 30 8.72 -2.78 0.70
N ASN A 31 8.27 -3.66 -0.20
CA ASN A 31 8.88 -4.97 -0.48
C ASN A 31 10.28 -4.87 -1.11
N ALA A 32 10.58 -3.77 -1.80
CA ALA A 32 11.93 -3.49 -2.27
C ALA A 32 12.90 -3.14 -1.12
N ARG A 33 12.38 -2.65 0.00
CA ARG A 33 13.12 -2.25 1.21
C ARG A 33 13.09 -3.29 2.34
N ALA A 34 12.13 -4.21 2.27
CA ALA A 34 11.93 -5.24 3.28
C ALA A 34 13.18 -6.15 3.40
N PRO A 35 13.60 -6.52 4.62
CA PRO A 35 14.71 -7.44 4.83
C PRO A 35 14.45 -8.82 4.21
N ARG A 36 15.42 -9.31 3.41
CA ARG A 36 15.33 -10.60 2.70
C ARG A 36 16.26 -11.64 3.31
N LEU A 37 15.81 -12.32 4.37
CA LEU A 37 16.54 -13.47 4.93
C LEU A 37 15.91 -14.80 4.49
N THR A 38 14.63 -14.98 4.78
CA THR A 38 13.85 -16.21 4.51
C THR A 38 12.71 -16.03 3.51
N GLY A 39 12.40 -14.79 3.08
CA GLY A 39 11.25 -14.47 2.21
C GLY A 39 9.91 -14.31 2.94
N GLU A 40 9.87 -14.56 4.25
CA GLU A 40 8.64 -14.53 5.07
C GLU A 40 8.03 -13.14 5.25
N THR A 41 8.71 -12.08 4.81
CA THR A 41 8.27 -10.69 4.98
C THR A 41 7.38 -10.28 3.81
N GLU A 42 7.94 -10.23 2.59
CA GLU A 42 7.28 -9.75 1.38
C GLU A 42 6.04 -10.58 0.99
N ASP A 43 6.09 -11.90 1.21
CA ASP A 43 5.02 -12.83 0.83
C ASP A 43 3.72 -12.63 1.64
N THR A 44 3.78 -11.85 2.73
CA THR A 44 2.63 -11.54 3.59
C THR A 44 2.10 -10.12 3.43
N SER A 45 2.60 -9.40 2.42
CA SER A 45 2.13 -8.04 2.14
C SER A 45 0.71 -8.03 1.58
N PHE A 46 -0.04 -6.97 1.88
CA PHE A 46 -1.37 -6.75 1.33
C PHE A 46 -1.60 -5.29 0.98
N ALA A 47 -2.38 -5.06 -0.08
CA ALA A 47 -2.97 -3.79 -0.43
C ALA A 47 -4.50 -3.99 -0.54
N ARG A 48 -5.29 -3.14 0.12
CA ARG A 48 -6.75 -3.22 0.09
C ARG A 48 -7.39 -1.85 0.20
N VAL A 49 -8.59 -1.73 -0.32
CA VAL A 49 -9.44 -0.55 -0.18
C VAL A 49 -10.74 -0.94 0.49
N ASP A 50 -11.12 -0.16 1.50
CA ASP A 50 -12.44 -0.21 2.11
C ASP A 50 -13.05 1.19 2.03
N ASP A 51 -14.09 1.31 1.21
CA ASP A 51 -14.67 2.59 0.81
C ASP A 51 -13.61 3.60 0.31
N LEU A 52 -13.46 4.78 0.92
CA LEU A 52 -12.43 5.76 0.56
C LEU A 52 -11.16 5.66 1.42
N THR A 53 -10.89 4.47 1.99
CA THR A 53 -9.71 4.21 2.81
C THR A 53 -8.83 3.14 2.18
N ALA A 54 -7.61 3.51 1.81
CA ALA A 54 -6.58 2.57 1.39
C ALA A 54 -5.82 2.03 2.60
N GLN A 55 -5.46 0.75 2.58
CA GLN A 55 -4.65 0.10 3.59
C GLN A 55 -3.56 -0.72 2.91
N ALA A 56 -2.33 -0.53 3.36
CA ALA A 56 -1.16 -1.28 2.95
C ALA A 56 -0.46 -1.80 4.21
N GLY A 57 -0.06 -3.07 4.23
CA GLY A 57 0.60 -3.64 5.38
C GLY A 57 1.09 -5.06 5.16
N TYR A 58 1.39 -5.73 6.28
CA TYR A 58 1.90 -7.09 6.33
C TYR A 58 1.11 -7.89 7.37
N GLU A 59 0.85 -9.16 7.09
CA GLU A 59 0.17 -10.06 8.04
C GLU A 59 1.17 -10.77 8.98
N SER A 60 2.43 -10.91 8.58
CA SER A 60 3.44 -11.62 9.35
C SER A 60 3.87 -10.88 10.62
N PHE A 61 3.89 -11.61 11.73
CA PHE A 61 4.52 -11.13 12.97
C PHE A 61 6.02 -10.85 12.78
N VAL A 62 6.69 -11.64 11.94
CA VAL A 62 8.10 -11.44 11.60
C VAL A 62 8.28 -10.10 10.88
N ALA A 63 7.43 -9.81 9.89
CA ALA A 63 7.48 -8.53 9.18
C ALA A 63 7.33 -7.34 10.13
N ARG A 64 6.42 -7.44 11.10
CA ARG A 64 6.24 -6.41 12.13
C ARG A 64 7.49 -6.22 12.99
N LEU A 65 8.15 -7.30 13.43
CA LEU A 65 9.38 -7.20 14.21
C LEU A 65 10.51 -6.56 13.41
N GLN A 66 10.73 -7.04 12.17
CA GLN A 66 11.72 -6.48 11.26
C GLN A 66 11.46 -5.00 10.93
N HIS A 67 10.19 -4.58 10.93
CA HIS A 67 9.80 -3.20 10.66
C HIS A 67 10.06 -2.26 11.84
N GLU A 68 9.76 -2.71 13.06
CA GLU A 68 9.75 -1.88 14.26
C GLU A 68 11.10 -1.82 14.97
N ASP A 69 11.85 -2.94 14.98
CA ASP A 69 13.10 -3.03 15.74
C ASP A 69 14.26 -2.39 14.98
N LEU A 70 14.70 -1.22 15.47
CA LEU A 70 15.81 -0.47 14.86
C LEU A 70 17.18 -1.08 15.17
N GLU A 71 17.27 -2.04 16.10
CA GLU A 71 18.51 -2.72 16.47
C GLU A 71 18.76 -3.97 15.61
N TYR A 72 17.78 -4.40 14.82
CA TYR A 72 17.95 -5.56 13.94
C TYR A 72 18.93 -5.26 12.81
N GLU A 73 19.97 -6.09 12.72
CA GLU A 73 20.86 -6.11 11.57
C GLU A 73 20.23 -6.90 10.43
N HIS A 74 20.25 -6.32 9.23
CA HIS A 74 19.75 -6.97 8.01
C HIS A 74 20.94 -7.34 7.10
N PRO A 75 21.67 -8.44 7.38
CA PRO A 75 22.92 -8.77 6.71
C PRO A 75 22.78 -9.06 5.20
N ARG A 76 21.55 -9.32 4.72
CA ARG A 76 21.22 -9.51 3.30
C ARG A 76 20.58 -8.27 2.65
N GLY A 77 20.70 -7.12 3.29
CA GLY A 77 20.08 -5.87 2.86
C GLY A 77 18.64 -5.73 3.34
N GLY A 78 18.07 -4.57 3.03
CA GLY A 78 16.83 -4.06 3.60
C GLY A 78 17.07 -3.07 4.74
N GLU A 79 16.00 -2.55 5.29
CA GLU A 79 16.03 -1.52 6.33
C GLU A 79 14.84 -1.64 7.29
N PRO A 80 14.98 -1.21 8.55
CA PRO A 80 13.81 -1.03 9.41
C PRO A 80 12.94 0.11 8.89
N LYS A 81 11.70 0.18 9.36
CA LYS A 81 10.72 1.19 8.94
C LYS A 81 10.46 1.23 7.43
N PHE A 82 10.67 0.11 6.74
CA PHE A 82 10.50 -0.02 5.28
C PHE A 82 9.09 0.35 4.78
N LEU A 83 8.03 0.09 5.55
CA LEU A 83 6.65 0.50 5.21
C LEU A 83 6.40 1.99 5.39
N GLU A 84 6.94 2.60 6.46
CA GLU A 84 6.79 4.03 6.74
C GLU A 84 7.50 4.84 5.66
N LYS A 85 8.76 4.49 5.35
CA LYS A 85 9.53 5.16 4.30
C LYS A 85 8.88 5.00 2.92
N ALA A 86 8.35 3.82 2.61
CA ALA A 86 7.63 3.60 1.37
C ALA A 86 6.35 4.47 1.30
N ALA A 87 5.61 4.59 2.40
CA ALA A 87 4.43 5.44 2.49
C ALA A 87 4.80 6.93 2.34
N GLU A 88 5.88 7.39 2.99
CA GLU A 88 6.39 8.75 2.85
C GLU A 88 6.79 9.08 1.39
N ASP A 89 7.46 8.16 0.70
CA ASP A 89 7.87 8.33 -0.70
C ASP A 89 6.69 8.35 -1.69
N VAL A 90 5.63 7.61 -1.40
CA VAL A 90 4.42 7.57 -2.23
C VAL A 90 3.49 8.75 -1.93
N ARG A 91 3.51 9.28 -0.70
CA ARG A 91 2.66 10.40 -0.26
C ARG A 91 2.53 11.57 -1.26
N PRO A 92 3.60 12.11 -1.87
CA PRO A 92 3.46 13.21 -2.83
C PRO A 92 2.77 12.80 -4.15
N LYS A 93 2.67 11.51 -4.45
CA LYS A 93 2.06 10.97 -5.68
C LYS A 93 0.57 10.67 -5.52
N VAL A 94 0.06 10.59 -4.28
CA VAL A 94 -1.34 10.22 -3.99
C VAL A 94 -2.33 11.13 -4.70
N GLY A 95 -2.20 12.45 -4.54
CA GLY A 95 -3.06 13.43 -5.20
C GLY A 95 -3.05 13.30 -6.73
N PRO A 96 -1.87 13.35 -7.38
CA PRO A 96 -1.75 13.13 -8.83
C PRO A 96 -2.34 11.80 -9.33
N MET A 97 -2.19 10.70 -8.59
CA MET A 97 -2.75 9.40 -8.97
C MET A 97 -4.28 9.43 -8.94
N ILE A 98 -4.88 9.97 -7.86
CA ILE A 98 -6.33 10.13 -7.76
C ILE A 98 -6.86 11.06 -8.86
N GLU A 99 -6.19 12.18 -9.11
CA GLU A 99 -6.56 13.12 -10.17
C GLU A 99 -6.57 12.44 -11.54
N LYS A 100 -5.52 11.68 -11.87
CA LYS A 100 -5.42 10.93 -13.13
C LYS A 100 -6.62 10.02 -13.34
N HIS A 101 -6.95 9.18 -12.35
CA HIS A 101 -8.08 8.24 -12.43
C HIS A 101 -9.42 8.97 -12.60
N ILE A 102 -9.65 10.05 -11.85
CA ILE A 102 -10.89 10.82 -11.96
C ILE A 102 -11.01 11.46 -13.35
N ARG A 103 -9.93 12.04 -13.89
CA ARG A 103 -9.92 12.62 -15.24
C ARG A 103 -10.22 11.57 -16.31
N GLU A 104 -9.54 10.42 -16.24
CA GLU A 104 -9.76 9.30 -17.17
C GLU A 104 -11.21 8.81 -17.13
N ALA A 105 -11.79 8.69 -15.93
CA ALA A 105 -13.18 8.31 -15.77
C ALA A 105 -14.16 9.33 -16.39
N LEU A 106 -13.83 10.62 -16.36
CA LEU A 106 -14.62 11.69 -16.96
C LEU A 106 -14.38 11.91 -18.47
N GLY A 107 -13.49 11.14 -19.09
CA GLY A 107 -13.20 11.20 -20.52
C GLY A 107 -12.01 12.07 -20.93
N GLY A 108 -11.17 12.50 -19.98
CA GLY A 108 -9.93 13.26 -20.21
C GLY A 108 -9.98 14.71 -19.72
#